data_AF-A0AAE4TX92-F1
#
_entry.id   AF-A0AAE4TX92-F1
#
_cell.length_a   1.000
_cell.length_b   1.000
_cell.length_c   1.000
_cell.angle_alpha   90.00
_cell.angle_beta   90.00
_cell.angle_gamma   90.00
#
_symmetry.space_group_name_H-M   'P 1'
#
loop_
_entity.id
_entity.type
_entity.pdbx_description
1 polymer ?
#
loop_
_entity_poly.entity_id
_entity_poly.type
_entity_poly.pdbx_seq_one_letter_code
_entity_poly.pdbx_strand_id
1 'polypeptide(L)'
;MKKRKTILIALIFLWNACISVPKYDLSREIPEVNQRRKAKLISAFFGLDNTLPFRSIALWRYAPGKDGLPLVFTHEIDPTTMDPSDFRIVTRKGEILYPSFATFAPALEAFELRTVLLIGEFGNHPDNEPQEIAVVGELKSRDGQNLIGQKIRVTPLTEGPYISYAEYFDFGRSYPHNESERGKDCPLSETAQVVRIVWAGGVRALDGLELGDRELKRFRVHMNSGKKNWVIHPFRIEDTNDNDNNIDLCISEKGIPKFVEVDADTVIDPRGDPNPYTKSEIVSRW
;
A
#
# COMPACT_ATOMS: atom_id res chain seq x y z
N MET A 1 -59.75 40.12 -3.50
CA MET A 1 -58.49 39.57 -2.97
C MET A 1 -58.56 38.04 -2.94
N LYS A 2 -58.05 37.35 -3.97
CA LYS A 2 -57.93 35.88 -3.99
C LYS A 2 -56.47 35.51 -3.75
N LYS A 3 -56.19 34.85 -2.62
CA LYS A 3 -54.84 34.37 -2.24
C LYS A 3 -54.40 33.29 -3.23
N ARG A 4 -53.33 33.56 -4.00
CA ARG A 4 -52.58 32.53 -4.73
C ARG A 4 -51.80 31.70 -3.68
N LYS A 5 -52.10 30.41 -3.58
CA LYS A 5 -51.25 29.46 -2.86
C LYS A 5 -50.08 29.10 -3.78
N THR A 6 -48.89 29.57 -3.44
CA THR A 6 -47.65 29.11 -4.06
C THR A 6 -47.34 27.74 -3.50
N ILE A 7 -47.45 26.70 -4.33
CA ILE A 7 -46.99 25.35 -3.98
C ILE A 7 -45.49 25.32 -4.24
N LEU A 8 -44.70 25.26 -3.17
CA LEU A 8 -43.26 25.05 -3.26
C LEU A 8 -43.02 23.54 -3.46
N ILE A 9 -42.68 23.14 -4.67
CA ILE A 9 -42.25 21.77 -4.96
C ILE A 9 -40.80 21.67 -4.50
N ALA A 10 -40.58 21.03 -3.35
CA ALA A 10 -39.24 20.65 -2.91
C ALA A 10 -38.75 19.51 -3.81
N LEU A 11 -37.86 19.83 -4.76
CA LEU A 11 -37.08 18.83 -5.49
C LEU A 11 -36.10 18.18 -4.50
N ILE A 12 -36.47 16.99 -4.02
CA ILE A 12 -35.53 16.09 -3.35
C ILE A 12 -34.58 15.57 -4.44
N PHE A 13 -33.41 16.19 -4.57
CA PHE A 13 -32.31 15.60 -5.32
C PHE A 13 -31.83 14.37 -4.54
N LEU A 14 -32.32 13.19 -4.92
CA LEU A 14 -31.69 11.92 -4.59
C LEU A 14 -30.35 11.90 -5.33
N TRP A 15 -29.32 12.45 -4.70
CA TRP A 15 -27.94 12.26 -5.12
C TRP A 15 -27.60 10.81 -4.80
N ASN A 16 -28.02 9.90 -5.67
CA ASN A 16 -27.35 8.62 -5.83
C ASN A 16 -25.93 8.97 -6.28
N ALA A 17 -25.05 9.17 -5.30
CA ALA A 17 -23.62 9.19 -5.55
C ALA A 17 -23.30 7.80 -6.12
N CYS A 18 -23.24 7.70 -7.45
CA CYS A 18 -22.43 6.67 -8.07
C CYS A 18 -21.06 6.84 -7.43
N ILE A 19 -20.72 5.94 -6.50
CA ILE A 19 -19.35 5.73 -6.07
C ILE A 19 -18.64 5.34 -7.37
N SER A 20 -17.93 6.28 -7.99
CA SER A 20 -17.12 5.97 -9.14
C SER A 20 -16.11 4.94 -8.67
N VAL A 21 -16.23 3.70 -9.16
CA VAL A 21 -15.20 2.68 -8.94
C VAL A 21 -13.89 3.31 -9.41
N PRO A 22 -12.85 3.37 -8.55
CA PRO A 22 -11.58 3.96 -8.96
C PRO A 22 -11.06 3.24 -10.20
N LYS A 23 -10.46 4.00 -11.12
CA LYS A 23 -9.86 3.42 -12.32
C LYS A 23 -8.56 2.72 -11.90
N TYR A 24 -8.60 1.41 -11.81
CA TYR A 24 -7.41 0.58 -11.60
C TYR A 24 -6.58 0.51 -12.88
N ASP A 25 -5.29 0.79 -12.80
CA ASP A 25 -4.35 0.48 -13.88
C ASP A 25 -3.76 -0.90 -13.65
N LEU A 26 -4.31 -1.89 -14.34
CA LEU A 26 -3.86 -3.27 -14.22
C LEU A 26 -2.64 -3.48 -15.11
N SER A 27 -1.60 -4.10 -14.57
CA SER A 27 -0.51 -4.60 -15.42
C SER A 27 -1.04 -5.52 -16.51
N ARG A 28 -0.52 -5.39 -17.72
CA ARG A 28 -0.97 -6.20 -18.86
C ARG A 28 -0.62 -7.68 -18.74
N GLU A 29 0.46 -7.97 -18.03
CA GLU A 29 1.00 -9.30 -17.87
C GLU A 29 1.08 -9.68 -16.40
N ILE A 30 0.89 -10.98 -16.13
CA ILE A 30 1.15 -11.59 -14.83
C ILE A 30 2.66 -11.87 -14.75
N PRO A 31 3.38 -11.29 -13.79
CA PRO A 31 4.81 -11.49 -13.61
C PRO A 31 5.20 -12.96 -13.44
N GLU A 32 6.36 -13.35 -13.96
CA GLU A 32 6.90 -14.71 -13.82
C GLU A 32 7.05 -15.12 -12.35
N VAL A 33 7.43 -14.18 -11.46
CA VAL A 33 7.54 -14.45 -10.02
C VAL A 33 6.21 -14.87 -9.40
N ASN A 34 5.10 -14.34 -9.89
CA ASN A 34 3.76 -14.66 -9.39
C ASN A 34 3.34 -16.07 -9.86
N GLN A 35 3.68 -16.45 -11.09
CA GLN A 35 3.33 -17.77 -11.64
C GLN A 35 4.02 -18.94 -10.91
N ARG A 36 5.16 -18.69 -10.24
CA ARG A 36 5.98 -19.74 -9.61
C ARG A 36 5.87 -19.79 -8.09
N ARG A 37 5.26 -18.81 -7.46
CA ARG A 37 5.20 -18.71 -5.99
C ARG A 37 3.77 -18.65 -5.49
N LYS A 38 3.59 -18.99 -4.22
CA LYS A 38 2.27 -18.95 -3.58
C LYS A 38 1.87 -17.52 -3.22
N ALA A 39 0.63 -17.14 -3.51
CA ALA A 39 0.02 -15.92 -3.02
C ALA A 39 -0.11 -15.95 -1.49
N LYS A 40 0.33 -14.86 -0.84
CA LYS A 40 0.38 -14.74 0.61
C LYS A 40 -0.02 -13.35 1.08
N LEU A 41 -0.82 -13.27 2.14
CA LEU A 41 -0.93 -12.11 3.02
C LEU A 41 0.35 -12.03 3.86
N ILE A 42 1.08 -10.92 3.76
CA ILE A 42 2.42 -10.76 4.36
C ILE A 42 2.54 -9.57 5.32
N SER A 43 1.59 -8.64 5.29
CA SER A 43 1.51 -7.56 6.26
C SER A 43 0.06 -7.22 6.57
N ALA A 44 -0.20 -6.86 7.83
CA ALA A 44 -1.41 -6.18 8.28
C ALA A 44 -0.98 -5.16 9.34
N PHE A 45 -1.11 -3.87 9.07
CA PHE A 45 -0.63 -2.81 9.95
C PHE A 45 -1.79 -1.97 10.44
N PHE A 46 -1.98 -1.88 11.77
CA PHE A 46 -2.96 -0.97 12.35
C PHE A 46 -2.37 0.44 12.34
N GLY A 47 -2.51 1.15 11.22
CA GLY A 47 -1.82 2.41 10.98
C GLY A 47 -2.57 3.65 11.50
N LEU A 48 -3.89 3.59 11.61
CA LEU A 48 -4.72 4.68 12.13
C LEU A 48 -5.84 4.12 13.00
N ASP A 49 -6.04 4.75 14.15
CA ASP A 49 -7.08 4.45 15.15
C ASP A 49 -7.97 5.67 15.30
N ASN A 50 -9.16 5.62 14.73
CA ASN A 50 -10.15 6.70 14.71
C ASN A 50 -9.63 8.05 14.15
N THR A 51 -8.59 8.01 13.32
CA THR A 51 -7.84 9.20 12.88
C THR A 51 -7.66 9.31 11.38
N LEU A 52 -8.41 8.56 10.56
CA LEU A 52 -8.43 8.81 9.12
C LEU A 52 -8.79 10.29 8.85
N PRO A 53 -7.95 11.03 8.11
CA PRO A 53 -8.09 12.49 7.98
C PRO A 53 -9.33 12.84 7.16
N PHE A 54 -9.85 14.06 7.29
CA PHE A 54 -11.03 14.51 6.54
C PHE A 54 -10.94 14.28 5.02
N ARG A 55 -9.74 14.37 4.44
CA ARG A 55 -9.48 14.10 3.00
C ARG A 55 -9.84 12.66 2.57
N SER A 56 -9.93 11.70 3.50
CA SER A 56 -10.36 10.32 3.21
C SER A 56 -11.81 10.21 2.75
N ILE A 57 -12.61 11.29 2.86
CA ILE A 57 -13.94 11.39 2.25
C ILE A 57 -13.90 11.09 0.73
N ALA A 58 -12.76 11.34 0.08
CA ALA A 58 -12.53 11.01 -1.33
C ALA A 58 -12.43 9.50 -1.60
N LEU A 59 -12.05 8.70 -0.60
CA LEU A 59 -12.01 7.24 -0.69
C LEU A 59 -13.41 6.65 -0.43
N TRP A 60 -14.01 7.08 0.69
CA TRP A 60 -15.34 6.67 1.12
C TRP A 60 -15.94 7.76 2.00
N ARG A 61 -17.20 8.13 1.76
CA ARG A 61 -17.83 9.29 2.42
C ARG A 61 -17.84 9.23 3.96
N TYR A 62 -17.72 8.03 4.52
CA TYR A 62 -17.73 7.77 5.96
C TYR A 62 -16.35 7.40 6.52
N ALA A 63 -15.29 7.47 5.70
CA ALA A 63 -13.92 7.18 6.13
C ALA A 63 -13.36 8.17 7.16
N PRO A 64 -13.70 9.49 7.14
CA PRO A 64 -13.13 10.41 8.14
C PRO A 64 -13.42 9.97 9.58
N GLY A 65 -12.38 9.95 10.42
CA GLY A 65 -12.44 9.52 11.81
C GLY A 65 -12.59 8.02 12.03
N LYS A 66 -12.41 7.20 10.99
CA LYS A 66 -12.35 5.73 11.09
C LYS A 66 -10.92 5.23 11.21
N ASP A 67 -10.79 3.94 11.45
CA ASP A 67 -9.52 3.23 11.42
C ASP A 67 -9.04 3.03 9.99
N GLY A 68 -7.71 3.01 9.82
CA GLY A 68 -7.04 2.64 8.59
C GLY A 68 -6.09 1.48 8.83
N LEU A 69 -6.34 0.37 8.15
CA LEU A 69 -5.56 -0.87 8.30
C LEU A 69 -5.12 -1.39 6.91
N PRO A 70 -3.96 -0.95 6.41
CA PRO A 70 -3.38 -1.50 5.19
C PRO A 70 -2.94 -2.96 5.35
N LEU A 71 -3.27 -3.76 4.35
CA LEU A 71 -2.81 -5.14 4.13
C LEU A 71 -1.89 -5.18 2.93
N VAL A 72 -0.79 -5.93 3.01
CA VAL A 72 0.11 -6.15 1.87
C VAL A 72 0.18 -7.62 1.51
N PHE A 73 0.09 -7.92 0.22
CA PHE A 73 0.15 -9.24 -0.35
C PHE A 73 1.41 -9.45 -1.22
N THR A 74 1.84 -10.71 -1.35
CA THR A 74 2.89 -11.07 -2.32
C THR A 74 2.41 -11.02 -3.76
N HIS A 75 1.14 -10.81 -4.05
CA HIS A 75 0.62 -10.75 -5.42
C HIS A 75 -0.33 -9.57 -5.49
N GLU A 76 -0.43 -8.98 -6.68
CA GLU A 76 -1.57 -8.11 -6.92
C GLU A 76 -2.84 -8.93 -6.76
N ILE A 77 -3.85 -8.30 -6.16
CA ILE A 77 -5.17 -8.87 -5.97
C ILE A 77 -6.03 -8.54 -7.18
N ASP A 78 -6.89 -9.47 -7.57
CA ASP A 78 -7.91 -9.23 -8.59
C ASP A 78 -9.02 -8.34 -7.98
N PRO A 79 -9.17 -7.08 -8.43
CA PRO A 79 -10.14 -6.16 -7.84
C PRO A 79 -11.59 -6.62 -8.00
N THR A 80 -11.87 -7.51 -8.95
CA THR A 80 -13.22 -8.02 -9.19
C THR A 80 -13.65 -9.05 -8.15
N THR A 81 -12.70 -9.57 -7.35
CA THR A 81 -12.95 -10.57 -6.32
C THR A 81 -12.96 -10.01 -4.91
N MET A 82 -12.55 -8.76 -4.71
CA MET A 82 -12.41 -8.16 -3.39
C MET A 82 -13.73 -7.58 -2.87
N ASP A 83 -14.12 -8.02 -1.70
CA ASP A 83 -15.22 -7.46 -0.91
C ASP A 83 -14.76 -7.23 0.55
N PRO A 84 -15.25 -6.19 1.25
CA PRO A 84 -14.93 -5.99 2.67
C PRO A 84 -15.20 -7.22 3.55
N SER A 85 -16.21 -8.03 3.22
CA SER A 85 -16.56 -9.26 3.95
C SER A 85 -15.57 -10.41 3.76
N ASP A 86 -14.64 -10.30 2.80
CA ASP A 86 -13.54 -11.25 2.66
C ASP A 86 -12.58 -11.22 3.85
N PHE A 87 -12.63 -10.17 4.67
CA PHE A 87 -11.71 -9.96 5.78
C PHE A 87 -12.43 -10.04 7.12
N ARG A 88 -11.85 -10.79 8.05
CA ARG A 88 -12.30 -10.87 9.44
C ARG A 88 -11.17 -10.46 10.37
N ILE A 89 -11.51 -9.61 11.34
CA ILE A 89 -10.58 -9.06 12.31
C ILE A 89 -10.91 -9.64 13.69
N VAL A 90 -9.88 -10.03 14.44
CA VAL A 90 -10.04 -10.44 15.84
C VAL A 90 -9.25 -9.47 16.71
N THR A 91 -9.93 -8.86 17.68
CA THR A 91 -9.32 -7.91 18.63
C THR A 91 -8.63 -8.63 19.78
N ARG A 92 -7.86 -7.88 20.58
CA ARG A 92 -7.22 -8.40 21.80
C ARG A 92 -8.22 -8.99 22.80
N LYS A 93 -9.43 -8.45 22.89
CA LYS A 93 -10.50 -8.99 23.76
C LYS A 93 -11.30 -10.12 23.09
N GLY A 94 -10.92 -10.54 21.89
CA GLY A 94 -11.55 -11.65 21.16
C GLY A 94 -12.83 -11.27 20.41
N GLU A 95 -13.08 -9.97 20.23
CA GLU A 95 -14.22 -9.52 19.42
C GLU A 95 -13.95 -9.80 17.95
N ILE A 96 -15.00 -10.16 17.22
CA ILE A 96 -14.95 -10.40 15.78
C ILE A 96 -15.53 -9.19 15.07
N LEU A 97 -14.71 -8.52 14.27
CA LEU A 97 -15.05 -7.30 13.53
C LEU A 97 -14.83 -7.51 12.03
N TYR A 98 -15.50 -6.67 11.23
CA TYR A 98 -15.46 -6.70 9.78
C TYR A 98 -15.24 -5.27 9.23
N PRO A 99 -14.44 -5.10 8.16
CA PRO A 99 -14.32 -3.83 7.47
C PRO A 99 -15.65 -3.30 6.96
N SER A 100 -15.83 -1.99 7.08
CA SER A 100 -16.97 -1.30 6.46
C SER A 100 -16.67 -0.97 5.00
N PHE A 101 -15.39 -0.85 4.65
CA PHE A 101 -14.94 -0.54 3.31
C PHE A 101 -13.53 -1.12 3.06
N ALA A 102 -13.25 -1.47 1.82
CA ALA A 102 -11.96 -1.97 1.35
C ALA A 102 -11.64 -1.32 0.01
N THR A 103 -10.40 -0.89 -0.18
CA THR A 103 -9.97 -0.20 -1.40
C THR A 103 -8.49 -0.43 -1.67
N PHE A 104 -8.10 -0.39 -2.94
CA PHE A 104 -6.69 -0.31 -3.33
C PHE A 104 -6.17 1.12 -3.25
N ALA A 105 -7.06 2.12 -3.31
CA ALA A 105 -6.64 3.51 -3.35
C ALA A 105 -5.88 3.92 -2.07
N PRO A 106 -4.77 4.66 -2.21
CA PRO A 106 -4.29 5.28 -3.45
C PRO A 106 -3.39 4.42 -4.37
N ALA A 107 -2.98 3.20 -3.97
CA ALA A 107 -2.18 2.26 -4.77
C ALA A 107 -2.96 1.66 -5.96
N LEU A 108 -3.16 2.46 -6.99
CA LEU A 108 -3.99 2.16 -8.16
C LEU A 108 -3.19 1.90 -9.44
N GLU A 109 -1.87 2.05 -9.40
CA GLU A 109 -1.02 1.97 -10.59
C GLU A 109 -0.60 0.52 -10.86
N ALA A 110 -0.07 0.30 -12.06
CA ALA A 110 0.34 -1.02 -12.49
C ALA A 110 1.37 -1.59 -11.53
N PHE A 111 1.14 -2.83 -11.09
CA PHE A 111 1.99 -3.57 -10.15
C PHE A 111 1.84 -3.22 -8.65
N GLU A 112 0.99 -2.27 -8.28
CA GLU A 112 0.82 -1.79 -6.89
C GLU A 112 -0.42 -2.30 -6.17
N LEU A 113 -1.33 -2.98 -6.89
CA LEU A 113 -2.58 -3.56 -6.36
C LEU A 113 -2.35 -4.75 -5.39
N ARG A 114 -1.21 -4.75 -4.71
CA ARG A 114 -0.79 -5.62 -3.61
C ARG A 114 -1.20 -5.04 -2.27
N THR A 115 -1.49 -3.74 -2.19
CA THR A 115 -1.93 -3.07 -0.97
C THR A 115 -3.45 -2.92 -0.98
N VAL A 116 -4.11 -3.47 0.04
CA VAL A 116 -5.53 -3.24 0.30
C VAL A 116 -5.67 -2.44 1.59
N LEU A 117 -6.26 -1.25 1.53
CA LEU A 117 -6.64 -0.47 2.70
C LEU A 117 -8.02 -0.89 3.20
N LEU A 118 -8.08 -1.43 4.42
CA LEU A 118 -9.33 -1.64 5.14
C LEU A 118 -9.69 -0.39 5.94
N ILE A 119 -10.96 0.00 5.91
CA ILE A 119 -11.51 1.15 6.64
C ILE A 119 -12.72 0.69 7.47
N GLY A 120 -12.75 1.07 8.75
CA GLY A 120 -13.82 0.65 9.65
C GLY A 120 -13.52 0.95 11.12
N GLU A 121 -14.03 0.08 11.99
CA GLU A 121 -13.83 0.10 13.44
C GLU A 121 -13.25 -1.26 13.83
N PHE A 122 -12.00 -1.30 14.26
CA PHE A 122 -11.17 -2.50 14.38
C PHE A 122 -10.68 -2.77 15.79
N GLY A 123 -11.07 -1.91 16.73
CA GLY A 123 -10.56 -1.90 18.09
C GLY A 123 -10.05 -0.52 18.45
N ASN A 124 -9.53 -0.36 19.67
CA ASN A 124 -8.94 0.90 20.12
C ASN A 124 -7.64 0.62 20.88
N HIS A 125 -6.62 1.40 20.60
CA HIS A 125 -5.39 1.44 21.39
C HIS A 125 -5.63 2.18 22.71
N PRO A 126 -5.00 1.77 23.83
CA PRO A 126 -4.19 0.56 24.01
C PRO A 126 -5.02 -0.68 24.41
N ASP A 127 -6.31 -0.52 24.68
CA ASP A 127 -7.10 -1.48 25.45
C ASP A 127 -7.53 -2.71 24.65
N ASN A 128 -7.83 -2.55 23.37
CA ASN A 128 -8.48 -3.56 22.55
C ASN A 128 -8.11 -3.45 21.07
N GLU A 129 -6.82 -3.37 20.77
CA GLU A 129 -6.33 -3.30 19.39
C GLU A 129 -6.69 -4.55 18.57
N PRO A 130 -6.78 -4.44 17.24
CA PRO A 130 -6.79 -5.59 16.35
C PRO A 130 -5.52 -6.45 16.55
N GLN A 131 -5.66 -7.76 16.63
CA GLN A 131 -4.56 -8.71 16.85
C GLN A 131 -4.33 -9.64 15.66
N GLU A 132 -5.39 -10.04 14.96
CA GLU A 132 -5.30 -10.97 13.83
C GLU A 132 -6.25 -10.51 12.71
N ILE A 133 -5.78 -10.63 11.47
CA ILE A 133 -6.60 -10.59 10.26
C ILE A 133 -6.65 -11.98 9.66
N ALA A 134 -7.83 -12.38 9.21
CA ALA A 134 -8.04 -13.58 8.42
C ALA A 134 -8.76 -13.25 7.10
N VAL A 135 -8.33 -13.89 6.01
CA VAL A 135 -9.09 -13.93 4.77
C VAL A 135 -10.11 -15.07 4.87
N VAL A 136 -11.39 -14.75 4.84
CA VAL A 136 -12.51 -15.69 5.04
C VAL A 136 -13.41 -15.84 3.81
N GLY A 137 -13.31 -14.95 2.83
CA GLY A 137 -14.01 -15.04 1.54
C GLY A 137 -13.09 -15.42 0.38
N GLU A 138 -13.64 -15.42 -0.84
CA GLU A 138 -12.96 -15.89 -2.06
C GLU A 138 -12.08 -14.81 -2.72
N LEU A 139 -11.21 -14.17 -1.93
CA LEU A 139 -10.23 -13.21 -2.43
C LEU A 139 -9.20 -13.92 -3.32
N LYS A 140 -8.99 -13.43 -4.55
CA LYS A 140 -8.03 -14.00 -5.49
C LYS A 140 -6.91 -13.04 -5.84
N SER A 141 -5.71 -13.57 -5.99
CA SER A 141 -4.64 -12.86 -6.71
C SER A 141 -4.96 -12.76 -8.20
N ARG A 142 -4.29 -11.84 -8.90
CA ARG A 142 -4.49 -11.63 -10.35
C ARG A 142 -4.15 -12.83 -11.22
N ASP A 143 -3.36 -13.78 -10.71
CA ASP A 143 -3.07 -15.06 -11.36
C ASP A 143 -4.02 -16.19 -10.92
N GLY A 144 -5.08 -15.86 -10.17
CA GLY A 144 -6.19 -16.74 -9.85
C GLY A 144 -5.99 -17.59 -8.59
N GLN A 145 -4.90 -17.41 -7.84
CA GLN A 145 -4.72 -18.13 -6.57
C GLN A 145 -5.67 -17.59 -5.51
N ASN A 146 -6.39 -18.48 -4.83
CA ASN A 146 -7.30 -18.10 -3.74
C ASN A 146 -6.52 -17.93 -2.43
N LEU A 147 -6.83 -16.85 -1.69
CA LEU A 147 -6.18 -16.48 -0.42
C LEU A 147 -7.01 -16.88 0.81
N ILE A 148 -8.17 -17.52 0.64
CA ILE A 148 -9.03 -17.97 1.74
C ILE A 148 -8.27 -18.80 2.78
N GLY A 149 -8.57 -18.56 4.06
CA GLY A 149 -7.99 -19.26 5.20
C GLY A 149 -6.63 -18.72 5.64
N GLN A 150 -6.04 -17.77 4.91
CA GLN A 150 -4.81 -17.13 5.36
C GLN A 150 -5.06 -16.22 6.57
N LYS A 151 -4.07 -16.17 7.45
CA LYS A 151 -4.10 -15.40 8.70
C LYS A 151 -2.75 -14.71 8.91
N ILE A 152 -2.78 -13.53 9.49
CA ILE A 152 -1.59 -12.83 9.92
C ILE A 152 -1.85 -12.07 11.22
N ARG A 153 -0.81 -11.94 12.04
CA ARG A 153 -0.85 -11.04 13.20
C ARG A 153 -0.85 -9.59 12.70
N VAL A 154 -1.65 -8.76 13.34
CA VAL A 154 -1.65 -7.32 13.10
C VAL A 154 -0.46 -6.69 13.81
N THR A 155 0.32 -5.92 13.07
CA THR A 155 1.36 -5.06 13.62
C THR A 155 0.68 -3.91 14.37
N PRO A 156 0.95 -3.74 15.68
CA PRO A 156 0.35 -2.68 16.50
C PRO A 156 0.68 -1.27 16.02
N LEU A 157 -0.16 -0.31 16.41
CA LEU A 157 0.00 1.13 16.14
C LEU A 157 1.44 1.62 16.38
N THR A 158 1.99 1.30 17.55
CA THR A 158 3.22 1.93 18.06
C THR A 158 4.51 1.34 17.51
N GLU A 159 4.45 0.29 16.69
CA GLU A 159 5.65 -0.32 16.10
C GLU A 159 6.21 0.49 14.92
N GLY A 160 5.42 1.45 14.39
CA GLY A 160 5.79 2.23 13.22
C GLY A 160 5.77 1.41 11.91
N PRO A 161 6.01 2.08 10.77
CA PRO A 161 5.97 1.45 9.47
C PRO A 161 7.28 0.70 9.19
N TYR A 162 7.22 -0.38 8.41
CA TYR A 162 8.42 -1.14 7.99
C TYR A 162 8.30 -1.56 6.52
N ILE A 163 9.41 -1.91 5.87
CA ILE A 163 9.38 -2.47 4.51
C ILE A 163 8.77 -3.88 4.59
N SER A 164 7.55 -4.03 4.08
CA SER A 164 6.81 -5.29 4.10
C SER A 164 7.09 -6.17 2.88
N TYR A 165 7.50 -5.56 1.77
CA TYR A 165 7.81 -6.24 0.52
C TYR A 165 8.80 -5.42 -0.30
N ALA A 166 9.62 -6.09 -1.10
CA ALA A 166 10.49 -5.45 -2.08
C ALA A 166 10.67 -6.33 -3.32
N GLU A 167 10.72 -5.70 -4.48
CA GLU A 167 11.00 -6.35 -5.75
C GLU A 167 11.83 -5.45 -6.66
N TYR A 168 12.45 -6.03 -7.69
CA TYR A 168 13.18 -5.24 -8.66
C TYR A 168 12.73 -5.48 -10.10
N PHE A 169 12.88 -4.44 -10.90
CA PHE A 169 12.59 -4.38 -12.32
C PHE A 169 13.86 -4.09 -13.10
N ASP A 170 14.06 -4.78 -14.22
CA ASP A 170 14.97 -4.30 -15.27
C ASP A 170 14.27 -3.12 -15.96
N PHE A 171 14.88 -1.94 -15.85
CA PHE A 171 14.25 -0.68 -16.22
C PHE A 171 13.89 -0.63 -17.70
N GLY A 172 14.80 -1.06 -18.58
CA GLY A 172 14.60 -1.00 -20.04
C GLY A 172 13.71 -2.09 -20.62
N ARG A 173 13.22 -3.02 -19.78
CA ARG A 173 12.44 -4.19 -20.24
C ARG A 173 11.08 -4.30 -19.60
N SER A 174 10.97 -3.91 -18.33
CA SER A 174 9.97 -4.52 -17.46
C SER A 174 9.33 -3.57 -16.45
N TYR A 175 9.85 -2.35 -16.35
CA TYR A 175 9.33 -1.30 -15.49
C TYR A 175 8.24 -0.50 -16.22
N PRO A 176 7.05 -0.29 -15.64
CA PRO A 176 5.91 0.30 -16.32
C PRO A 176 5.98 1.83 -16.34
N HIS A 177 7.04 2.38 -16.96
CA HIS A 177 7.38 3.79 -16.84
C HIS A 177 6.21 4.78 -17.08
N ASN A 178 5.91 5.59 -16.08
CA ASN A 178 4.92 6.67 -16.07
C ASN A 178 5.60 8.04 -15.91
N GLU A 179 5.34 8.96 -16.85
CA GLU A 179 5.85 10.34 -16.80
C GLU A 179 4.90 11.31 -16.06
N SER A 180 3.88 10.81 -15.37
CA SER A 180 2.95 11.64 -14.60
C SER A 180 3.66 12.45 -13.51
N GLU A 181 3.14 13.65 -13.20
CA GLU A 181 3.74 14.52 -12.15
C GLU A 181 3.53 13.98 -10.72
N ARG A 182 2.55 13.09 -10.50
CA ARG A 182 2.32 12.34 -9.25
C ARG A 182 2.59 10.87 -9.53
N GLY A 183 3.21 10.15 -8.59
CA GLY A 183 3.69 8.79 -8.86
C GLY A 183 4.71 8.84 -9.99
N LYS A 184 5.58 9.87 -10.00
CA LYS A 184 6.55 10.02 -11.08
C LYS A 184 7.56 8.89 -10.95
N ASP A 185 7.81 8.18 -12.04
CA ASP A 185 8.74 7.07 -12.07
C ASP A 185 10.21 7.48 -12.23
N CYS A 186 11.10 6.53 -11.95
CA CYS A 186 12.55 6.68 -12.11
C CYS A 186 12.98 7.21 -13.50
N PRO A 187 13.98 8.11 -13.58
CA PRO A 187 14.36 8.77 -14.83
C PRO A 187 14.99 7.83 -15.86
N LEU A 188 14.59 7.95 -17.13
CA LEU A 188 14.98 7.03 -18.20
C LEU A 188 16.49 6.93 -18.47
N SER A 189 17.21 8.06 -18.44
CA SER A 189 18.60 8.13 -18.91
C SER A 189 19.63 7.59 -17.91
N GLU A 190 19.28 7.51 -16.64
CA GLU A 190 20.21 7.22 -15.54
C GLU A 190 19.88 5.92 -14.80
N THR A 191 18.66 5.39 -14.99
CA THR A 191 18.19 4.20 -14.28
C THR A 191 18.54 2.93 -15.03
N ALA A 192 19.36 2.07 -14.40
CA ALA A 192 19.62 0.72 -14.88
C ALA A 192 18.55 -0.25 -14.38
N GLN A 193 18.14 -0.12 -13.12
CA GLN A 193 17.15 -0.99 -12.46
C GLN A 193 16.38 -0.17 -11.43
N VAL A 194 15.19 -0.65 -11.08
CA VAL A 194 14.37 -0.07 -10.01
C VAL A 194 14.17 -1.12 -8.95
N VAL A 195 14.35 -0.75 -7.68
CA VAL A 195 13.89 -1.55 -6.55
C VAL A 195 12.65 -0.86 -5.99
N ARG A 196 11.48 -1.45 -6.24
CA ARG A 196 10.23 -1.01 -5.62
C ARG A 196 10.14 -1.61 -4.24
N ILE A 197 9.89 -0.76 -3.24
CA ILE A 197 9.63 -1.20 -1.88
C ILE A 197 8.19 -0.83 -1.50
N VAL A 198 7.58 -1.67 -0.68
CA VAL A 198 6.22 -1.48 -0.19
C VAL A 198 6.25 -1.41 1.33
N TRP A 199 5.91 -0.26 1.86
CA TRP A 199 5.80 -0.02 3.29
C TRP A 199 4.55 -0.68 3.86
N ALA A 200 4.58 -1.10 5.12
CA ALA A 200 3.43 -1.73 5.77
C ALA A 200 2.23 -0.77 5.91
N GLY A 201 2.47 0.55 5.85
CA GLY A 201 1.44 1.59 5.75
C GLY A 201 1.99 2.82 5.03
N GLY A 202 1.18 3.89 4.96
CA GLY A 202 1.63 5.16 4.35
C GLY A 202 2.80 5.77 5.12
N VAL A 203 3.73 6.41 4.41
CA VAL A 203 4.96 6.93 5.00
C VAL A 203 5.30 8.33 4.51
N ARG A 204 6.06 9.06 5.33
CA ARG A 204 6.71 10.34 4.99
C ARG A 204 8.09 10.41 5.64
N ALA A 205 8.95 11.32 5.18
CA ALA A 205 10.20 11.62 5.88
C ALA A 205 9.91 12.16 7.31
N LEU A 206 10.91 12.11 8.20
CA LEU A 206 10.76 12.51 9.61
C LEU A 206 10.24 13.94 9.82
N ASP A 207 10.45 14.84 8.87
CA ASP A 207 9.96 16.22 8.92
C ASP A 207 8.54 16.38 8.36
N GLY A 208 7.88 15.27 8.01
CA GLY A 208 6.53 15.24 7.47
C GLY A 208 6.43 15.60 5.98
N LEU A 209 7.56 15.76 5.29
CA LEU A 209 7.60 15.93 3.83
C LEU A 209 7.69 14.57 3.12
N GLU A 210 7.48 14.57 1.80
CA GLU A 210 7.76 13.39 0.98
C GLU A 210 9.25 13.00 1.04
N LEU A 211 9.53 11.71 0.88
CA LEU A 211 10.90 11.22 0.80
C LEU A 211 11.59 11.78 -0.45
N GLY A 212 12.90 11.99 -0.36
CA GLY A 212 13.69 12.37 -1.52
C GLY A 212 15.20 12.29 -1.28
N ASP A 213 15.93 13.22 -1.88
CA ASP A 213 17.40 13.22 -1.91
C ASP A 213 18.06 13.16 -0.52
N ARG A 214 17.38 13.67 0.51
CA ARG A 214 17.90 13.70 1.89
C ARG A 214 17.98 12.32 2.52
N GLU A 215 17.11 11.40 2.09
CA GLU A 215 16.98 10.06 2.66
C GLU A 215 17.79 9.00 1.89
N LEU A 216 18.37 9.32 0.72
CA LEU A 216 19.07 8.34 -0.14
C LEU A 216 20.11 7.50 0.60
N LYS A 217 20.90 8.12 1.48
CA LYS A 217 21.96 7.44 2.24
C LYS A 217 21.42 6.51 3.33
N ARG A 218 20.14 6.62 3.68
CA ARG A 218 19.44 5.78 4.67
C ARG A 218 19.05 4.42 4.07
N PHE A 219 18.94 4.34 2.75
CA PHE A 219 18.68 3.11 2.03
C PHE A 219 19.98 2.48 1.54
N ARG A 220 20.12 1.17 1.73
CA ARG A 220 21.25 0.38 1.22
C ARG A 220 20.71 -0.81 0.45
N VAL A 221 21.12 -0.94 -0.80
CA VAL A 221 20.79 -2.10 -1.64
C VAL A 221 22.01 -2.98 -1.77
N HIS A 222 21.87 -4.23 -1.35
CA HIS A 222 22.91 -5.26 -1.46
C HIS A 222 22.80 -5.90 -2.83
N MET A 223 23.84 -5.71 -3.64
CA MET A 223 23.92 -6.14 -5.03
C MET A 223 24.82 -7.38 -5.16
N ASN A 224 24.48 -8.24 -6.10
CA ASN A 224 25.29 -9.40 -6.51
C ASN A 224 25.49 -9.45 -8.03
N SER A 225 26.68 -9.86 -8.47
CA SER A 225 26.93 -10.27 -9.85
C SER A 225 27.97 -11.38 -9.88
N GLY A 226 27.52 -12.61 -10.12
CA GLY A 226 28.34 -13.81 -10.02
C GLY A 226 28.92 -13.95 -8.61
N LYS A 227 30.25 -13.89 -8.49
CA LYS A 227 30.96 -13.97 -7.20
C LYS A 227 31.14 -12.62 -6.50
N LYS A 228 30.81 -11.49 -7.15
CA LYS A 228 30.98 -10.15 -6.58
C LYS A 228 29.72 -9.76 -5.82
N ASN A 229 29.91 -9.20 -4.62
CA ASN A 229 28.87 -8.57 -3.81
C ASN A 229 29.32 -7.16 -3.46
N TRP A 230 28.40 -6.20 -3.49
CA TRP A 230 28.66 -4.83 -3.08
C TRP A 230 27.37 -4.17 -2.58
N VAL A 231 27.51 -3.03 -1.92
CA VAL A 231 26.37 -2.25 -1.40
C VAL A 231 26.35 -0.92 -2.13
N ILE A 232 25.16 -0.51 -2.53
CA ILE A 232 24.91 0.78 -3.19
C ILE A 232 23.84 1.56 -2.43
N HIS A 233 23.77 2.84 -2.72
CA HIS A 233 22.64 3.71 -2.36
C HIS A 233 21.87 4.05 -3.65
N PRO A 234 20.54 4.21 -3.59
CA PRO A 234 19.82 4.78 -4.72
C PRO A 234 20.33 6.18 -5.02
N PHE A 235 20.29 6.56 -6.29
CA PHE A 235 20.62 7.94 -6.69
C PHE A 235 19.38 8.85 -6.67
N ARG A 236 18.18 8.26 -6.60
CA ARG A 236 16.91 8.96 -6.42
C ARG A 236 15.84 8.06 -5.79
N ILE A 237 14.89 8.67 -5.09
CA ILE A 237 13.63 8.07 -4.66
C ILE A 237 12.53 8.72 -5.49
N GLU A 238 11.76 7.90 -6.18
CA GLU A 238 10.65 8.28 -7.06
C GLU A 238 9.42 7.44 -6.64
N ASP A 239 8.32 7.53 -7.39
CA ASP A 239 7.01 7.00 -6.98
C ASP A 239 6.58 7.66 -5.65
N THR A 240 6.51 8.99 -5.69
CA THR A 240 6.13 9.82 -4.54
C THR A 240 5.00 10.77 -4.91
N ASN A 241 4.32 11.32 -3.89
CA ASN A 241 3.29 12.35 -4.02
C ASN A 241 1.93 11.90 -4.62
N ASP A 242 1.72 10.59 -4.73
CA ASP A 242 0.45 9.87 -4.99
C ASP A 242 -0.31 9.49 -3.69
N ASN A 243 0.36 9.51 -2.53
CA ASN A 243 -0.09 9.17 -1.18
C ASN A 243 -0.20 7.67 -0.87
N ASP A 244 0.38 6.79 -1.67
CA ASP A 244 0.37 5.36 -1.41
C ASP A 244 1.53 4.90 -0.52
N ASN A 245 1.79 3.60 -0.48
CA ASN A 245 2.83 3.00 0.33
C ASN A 245 3.97 2.36 -0.50
N ASN A 246 3.99 2.60 -1.80
CA ASN A 246 5.07 2.21 -2.69
C ASN A 246 6.08 3.36 -2.76
N ILE A 247 7.37 3.03 -2.91
CA ILE A 247 8.37 3.97 -3.40
C ILE A 247 9.35 3.23 -4.29
N ASP A 248 9.92 3.94 -5.25
CA ASP A 248 10.89 3.40 -6.19
C ASP A 248 12.29 3.92 -5.90
N LEU A 249 13.20 2.99 -5.58
CA LEU A 249 14.61 3.27 -5.42
C LEU A 249 15.30 3.15 -6.79
N CYS A 250 15.70 4.29 -7.36
CA CYS A 250 16.34 4.34 -8.67
C CYS A 250 17.82 3.95 -8.57
N ILE A 251 18.21 2.90 -9.29
CA ILE A 251 19.56 2.33 -9.26
C ILE A 251 20.27 2.53 -10.60
N SER A 252 21.46 3.14 -10.59
CA SER A 252 22.27 3.39 -11.79
C SER A 252 23.18 2.22 -12.18
N GLU A 253 23.38 1.27 -11.27
CA GLU A 253 24.30 0.15 -11.44
C GLU A 253 23.58 -1.13 -11.90
N LYS A 254 24.28 -1.94 -12.71
CA LYS A 254 23.79 -3.27 -13.11
C LYS A 254 24.21 -4.31 -12.09
N GLY A 255 23.32 -5.25 -11.80
CA GLY A 255 23.56 -6.39 -10.92
C GLY A 255 22.25 -7.10 -10.62
N ILE A 256 22.23 -7.93 -9.58
CA ILE A 256 21.00 -8.49 -9.03
C ILE A 256 20.85 -7.95 -7.61
N PRO A 257 19.85 -7.09 -7.34
CA PRO A 257 19.49 -6.68 -6.00
C PRO A 257 19.05 -7.90 -5.19
N LYS A 258 19.57 -8.04 -3.96
CA LYS A 258 19.26 -9.18 -3.08
C LYS A 258 18.53 -8.76 -1.81
N PHE A 259 18.98 -7.67 -1.20
CA PHE A 259 18.35 -7.13 0.00
C PHE A 259 18.31 -5.61 -0.06
N VAL A 260 17.24 -5.03 0.47
CA VAL A 260 17.18 -3.61 0.80
C VAL A 260 17.20 -3.48 2.32
N GLU A 261 18.01 -2.55 2.80
CA GLU A 261 18.05 -2.14 4.20
C GLU A 261 17.68 -0.66 4.30
N VAL A 262 16.90 -0.31 5.30
CA VAL A 262 16.61 1.07 5.67
C VAL A 262 16.94 1.28 7.15
N ASP A 263 17.63 2.37 7.44
CA ASP A 263 17.92 2.77 8.82
C ASP A 263 16.64 3.02 9.62
N ALA A 264 16.69 2.76 10.93
CA ALA A 264 15.67 3.28 11.83
C ALA A 264 15.61 4.80 11.75
N ASP A 265 14.47 5.39 12.10
CA ASP A 265 14.27 6.84 12.10
C ASP A 265 14.56 7.46 10.71
N THR A 266 14.03 6.85 9.65
CA THR A 266 14.10 7.37 8.27
C THR A 266 12.76 7.94 7.83
N VAL A 267 11.67 7.23 8.14
CA VAL A 267 10.30 7.60 7.82
C VAL A 267 9.41 7.53 9.06
N ILE A 268 8.29 8.24 9.01
CA ILE A 268 7.19 8.15 9.97
C ILE A 268 5.92 7.68 9.27
N ASP A 269 5.05 7.00 10.02
CA ASP A 269 3.66 6.75 9.59
C ASP A 269 2.80 8.03 9.72
N PRO A 270 1.50 8.00 9.35
CA PRO A 270 0.65 9.20 9.45
C PRO A 270 0.33 9.62 10.89
N ARG A 271 0.67 8.82 11.91
CA ARG A 271 0.59 9.16 13.33
C ARG A 271 1.89 9.76 13.87
N GLY A 272 2.98 9.69 13.10
CA GLY A 272 4.29 10.19 13.49
C GLY A 272 5.19 9.13 14.14
N ASP A 273 4.80 7.85 14.10
CA ASP A 273 5.61 6.78 14.68
C ASP A 273 6.76 6.42 13.70
N PRO A 274 8.04 6.49 14.14
CA PRO A 274 9.18 6.26 13.27
C PRO A 274 9.35 4.79 12.92
N ASN A 275 9.92 4.50 11.74
CA ASN A 275 10.22 3.13 11.36
C ASN A 275 11.36 2.52 12.20
N PRO A 276 11.29 1.22 12.53
CA PRO A 276 12.46 0.48 12.97
C PRO A 276 13.40 0.22 11.79
N TYR A 277 14.63 -0.20 12.11
CA TYR A 277 15.52 -0.74 11.10
C TYR A 277 14.83 -1.92 10.39
N THR A 278 14.83 -1.90 9.07
CA THR A 278 14.26 -3.00 8.28
C THR A 278 15.28 -3.53 7.28
N LYS A 279 15.32 -4.86 7.14
CA LYS A 279 16.02 -5.56 6.07
C LYS A 279 15.04 -6.49 5.37
N SER A 280 14.79 -6.26 4.09
CA SER A 280 13.90 -7.09 3.26
C SER A 280 14.67 -7.74 2.13
N GLU A 281 14.34 -9.00 1.84
CA GLU A 281 14.74 -9.64 0.58
C GLU A 281 14.05 -8.93 -0.60
N ILE A 282 14.78 -8.81 -1.70
CA ILE A 282 14.27 -8.26 -2.96
C ILE A 282 14.06 -9.43 -3.91
N VAL A 283 12.83 -9.61 -4.38
CA VAL A 283 12.53 -10.64 -5.39
C VAL A 283 12.65 -10.06 -6.80
N SER A 284 13.10 -10.88 -7.76
CA SER A 284 12.97 -10.51 -9.17
C SER A 284 11.50 -10.49 -9.55
N ARG A 285 11.05 -9.43 -10.23
CA ARG A 285 9.70 -9.42 -10.79
C ARG A 285 9.56 -10.45 -11.93
N TRP A 286 10.62 -10.63 -12.71
CA TRP A 286 10.67 -11.47 -13.90
C TRP A 286 11.74 -12.56 -13.78
#